data_AF-A0A6J6PNH4-F1
#
_entry.id   AF-A0A6J6PNH4-F1
#
_cell.length_a   1.000
_cell.length_b   1.000
_cell.length_c   1.000
_cell.angle_alpha   90.00
_cell.angle_beta   90.00
_cell.angle_gamma   90.00
#
_symmetry.space_group_name_H-M   'P 1'
#
loop_
_entity.id
_entity.type
_entity.pdbx_description
1 polymer ?
#
loop_
_entity_poly.entity_id
_entity_poly.type
_entity_poly.pdbx_seq_one_letter_code
_entity_poly.pdbx_strand_id
1 'polypeptide(L)'
;MLHLGGFGPWRPGWSLDHLAALEMPFLGVLSGVQDDPMGWKSRRGDIEPFLPPGGQLEFYDDIGHFLHIEQTRFIADLVLKFLEPLR
;
A
#
# COMPACT_ATOMS: atom_id res chain seq x y z
N MET A 1 -10.01 17.70 -6.72
CA MET A 1 -10.26 16.30 -7.15
C MET A 1 -11.40 15.73 -6.31
N LEU A 2 -12.36 15.01 -6.89
CA LEU A 2 -13.45 14.36 -6.16
C LEU A 2 -12.90 13.14 -5.42
N HIS A 3 -12.79 13.20 -4.08
CA HIS A 3 -12.62 12.02 -3.25
C HIS A 3 -13.98 11.36 -3.04
N LEU A 4 -14.28 10.35 -3.86
CA LEU A 4 -15.46 9.50 -3.66
C LEU A 4 -15.22 8.57 -2.46
N GLY A 5 -15.53 9.04 -1.25
CA GLY A 5 -15.32 8.27 -0.04
C GLY A 5 -15.69 9.03 1.23
N GLY A 6 -16.96 9.39 1.38
CA GLY A 6 -17.42 10.23 2.50
C GLY A 6 -18.43 9.58 3.44
N PHE A 7 -19.27 8.66 2.97
CA PHE A 7 -20.39 8.13 3.77
C PHE A 7 -20.81 6.70 3.38
N GLY A 8 -21.27 5.93 4.37
CA GLY A 8 -21.79 4.57 4.19
C GLY A 8 -20.70 3.51 3.93
N PRO A 9 -21.00 2.43 3.18
CA PRO A 9 -20.07 1.32 2.93
C PRO A 9 -18.79 1.69 2.15
N TRP A 10 -18.67 2.95 1.71
CA TRP A 10 -17.49 3.50 1.05
C TRP A 10 -16.62 4.36 1.99
N ARG A 11 -16.70 4.14 3.31
CA ARG A 11 -15.80 4.77 4.28
C ARG A 11 -14.44 4.05 4.27
N PRO A 12 -13.36 4.68 3.78
CA PRO A 12 -12.06 4.02 3.66
C PRO A 12 -11.46 3.55 4.99
N GLY A 13 -11.83 4.20 6.11
CA GLY A 13 -11.39 3.79 7.45
C GLY A 13 -11.84 2.37 7.83
N TRP A 14 -13.02 1.92 7.39
CA TRP A 14 -13.48 0.55 7.69
C TRP A 14 -12.64 -0.52 6.99
N SER A 15 -12.12 -0.23 5.80
CA SER A 15 -11.22 -1.16 5.10
C SER A 15 -9.85 -1.28 5.77
N LEU A 16 -9.38 -0.23 6.45
CA LEU A 16 -8.11 -0.27 7.20
C LEU A 16 -8.22 -1.12 8.47
N ASP A 17 -9.37 -1.09 9.16
CA ASP A 17 -9.61 -1.98 10.31
C ASP A 17 -9.60 -3.46 9.88
N HIS A 18 -10.12 -3.77 8.69
CA HIS A 18 -10.05 -5.12 8.12
C HIS A 18 -8.64 -5.51 7.67
N LEU A 19 -7.82 -4.55 7.23
CA LEU A 19 -6.43 -4.80 6.83
C LEU A 19 -5.61 -5.36 7.99
N ALA A 20 -5.79 -4.81 9.20
CA ALA A 20 -5.10 -5.26 10.40
C ALA A 20 -5.48 -6.69 10.81
N ALA A 21 -6.65 -7.18 10.39
CA ALA A 21 -7.15 -8.51 10.71
C ALA A 21 -6.71 -9.61 9.72
N LEU A 22 -5.91 -9.28 8.70
CA LEU A 22 -5.42 -10.27 7.74
C LEU A 22 -4.39 -11.21 8.39
N GLU A 23 -4.55 -12.51 8.17
CA GLU A 23 -3.64 -13.55 8.70
C GLU A 23 -2.64 -14.08 7.65
N MET A 24 -2.86 -13.80 6.36
CA MET A 24 -1.90 -14.19 5.32
C MET A 24 -0.71 -13.22 5.30
N PRO A 25 0.46 -13.67 4.79
CA PRO A 25 1.58 -12.78 4.54
C PRO A 25 1.16 -11.57 3.70
N PHE A 26 1.49 -10.38 4.19
CA PHE A 26 1.11 -9.11 3.57
C PHE A 26 2.33 -8.26 3.22
N LEU A 27 2.40 -7.84 1.96
CA LEU A 27 3.36 -6.85 1.47
C LEU A 27 2.60 -5.64 0.93
N GLY A 28 2.70 -4.52 1.63
CA GLY A 28 2.23 -3.23 1.15
C GLY A 28 3.35 -2.49 0.41
N VAL A 29 3.02 -1.88 -0.73
CA VAL A 29 3.93 -1.00 -1.46
C VAL A 29 3.23 0.32 -1.72
N LEU A 30 3.84 1.40 -1.24
CA LEU A 30 3.27 2.75 -1.32
C LEU A 30 4.21 3.68 -2.09
N SER A 31 3.62 4.46 -2.99
CA SER A 31 4.25 5.63 -3.60
C SER A 31 4.00 6.85 -2.71
N GLY A 32 5.09 7.57 -2.39
CA GLY A 32 5.12 8.78 -1.58
C GLY A 32 5.19 10.08 -2.38
N VAL A 33 5.03 10.02 -3.72
CA VAL A 33 5.14 11.22 -4.57
C VAL A 33 4.07 12.24 -4.16
N GLN A 34 4.52 13.33 -3.52
CA GLN A 34 3.64 14.31 -2.85
C GLN A 34 2.67 15.04 -3.79
N ASP A 35 3.01 15.11 -5.08
CA ASP A 35 2.24 15.81 -6.12
C ASP A 35 1.50 14.87 -7.08
N ASP A 36 1.41 13.56 -6.76
CA ASP A 36 0.60 12.63 -7.54
C ASP A 36 -0.88 13.07 -7.50
N PRO A 37 -1.47 13.49 -8.63
CA PRO A 37 -2.86 13.92 -8.67
C PRO A 37 -3.79 12.80 -8.22
N MET A 38 -3.43 11.53 -8.47
CA MET A 38 -4.22 10.34 -8.13
C MET A 38 -3.88 9.76 -6.76
N GLY A 39 -2.90 10.32 -6.06
CA GLY A 39 -2.41 9.84 -4.78
C GLY A 39 -3.25 10.35 -3.61
N TRP A 40 -3.27 9.57 -2.53
CA TRP A 40 -3.90 9.96 -1.27
C TRP A 40 -3.00 10.78 -0.34
N LYS A 41 -1.76 11.07 -0.76
CA LYS A 41 -0.70 11.71 0.07
C LYS A 41 -0.45 10.96 1.38
N SER A 42 -0.80 9.68 1.41
CA SER A 42 -0.58 8.80 2.56
C SER A 42 0.90 8.68 2.84
N ARG A 43 1.26 8.84 4.10
CA ARG A 43 2.61 8.60 4.60
C ARG A 43 2.71 7.22 5.19
N ARG A 44 3.93 6.73 5.34
CA ARG A 44 4.22 5.48 6.04
C ARG A 44 3.47 5.36 7.39
N GLY A 45 3.53 6.40 8.22
CA GLY A 45 2.90 6.43 9.54
C GLY A 45 1.37 6.42 9.53
N ASP A 46 0.72 6.70 8.39
CA ASP A 46 -0.74 6.63 8.27
C ASP A 46 -1.22 5.18 8.08
N ILE A 47 -0.33 4.29 7.62
CA ILE A 47 -0.64 2.90 7.25
C ILE A 47 -0.03 1.89 8.24
N GLU A 48 1.15 2.18 8.79
CA GLU A 48 1.82 1.32 9.78
C GLU A 48 0.92 0.80 10.91
N PRO A 49 0.03 1.62 11.53
CA PRO A 49 -0.85 1.15 12.60
C PRO A 49 -1.87 0.08 12.17
N PHE A 50 -2.13 -0.04 10.86
CA PHE A 50 -3.11 -0.95 10.28
C PHE A 50 -2.45 -2.15 9.58
N LEU A 51 -1.12 -2.28 9.65
CA LEU A 51 -0.45 -3.44 9.10
C LEU A 51 -0.85 -4.70 9.88
N PRO A 52 -1.17 -5.80 9.18
CA PRO A 52 -1.42 -7.07 9.85
C PRO A 52 -0.14 -7.57 10.54
N PRO A 53 -0.26 -8.48 11.53
CA PRO A 53 0.89 -9.07 12.21
C PRO A 53 1.91 -9.65 11.22
N GLY A 54 3.15 -9.17 11.28
CA GLY A 54 4.22 -9.60 10.37
C GLY A 54 4.13 -9.01 8.95
N GLY A 55 3.21 -8.09 8.70
CA GLY A 55 3.10 -7.36 7.45
C GLY A 55 4.32 -6.48 7.18
N GLN A 56 4.74 -6.42 5.92
CA GLN A 56 5.83 -5.57 5.45
C GLN A 56 5.28 -4.38 4.68
N LEU A 57 5.93 -3.22 4.82
CA LEU A 57 5.54 -2.01 4.12
C LEU A 57 6.74 -1.34 3.49
N GLU A 58 6.76 -1.31 2.16
CA GLU A 58 7.72 -0.56 1.39
C GLU A 58 7.12 0.79 0.98
N PHE A 59 7.93 1.84 1.08
CA PHE A 59 7.51 3.21 0.80
C PHE A 59 8.58 3.92 -0.01
N TYR A 60 8.19 4.48 -1.17
CA TYR A 60 9.10 5.08 -2.13
C TYR A 60 8.65 6.49 -2.50
N ASP A 61 9.45 7.49 -2.16
CA ASP A 61 9.13 8.91 -2.37
C ASP A 61 9.26 9.36 -3.84
N ASP A 62 9.94 8.58 -4.68
CA ASP A 62 10.39 8.96 -6.02
C ASP A 62 9.78 8.12 -7.16
N ILE A 63 8.84 7.23 -6.85
CA ILE A 63 8.15 6.37 -7.83
C ILE A 63 6.70 6.81 -7.96
N GLY A 64 6.16 6.95 -9.18
CA GLY A 64 4.79 7.41 -9.41
C GLY A 64 3.69 6.42 -8.97
N HIS A 65 2.44 6.84 -9.16
CA HIS A 65 1.24 6.08 -8.76
C HIS A 65 1.24 4.64 -9.30
N PHE A 66 1.64 4.49 -10.55
CA PHE A 66 1.64 3.22 -11.26
C PHE A 66 2.99 2.51 -11.14
N LEU A 67 3.51 2.40 -9.90
CA LEU A 67 4.79 1.75 -9.60
C LEU A 67 4.97 0.37 -10.24
N HIS A 68 3.89 -0.41 -10.36
CA HIS A 68 3.91 -1.75 -10.96
C HIS A 68 4.02 -1.73 -12.50
N ILE A 69 3.77 -0.58 -13.14
CA ILE A 69 3.92 -0.36 -14.59
C ILE A 69 5.23 0.38 -14.87
N GLU A 70 5.53 1.40 -14.07
CA GLU A 70 6.73 2.25 -14.24
C GLU A 70 8.01 1.51 -13.83
N GLN A 71 7.93 0.70 -12.77
CA GLN A 71 9.06 -0.01 -12.17
C GLN A 71 8.83 -1.53 -12.16
N THR A 72 8.27 -2.07 -13.26
CA THR A 72 7.82 -3.47 -13.38
C THR A 72 8.84 -4.48 -12.86
N ARG A 73 10.10 -4.37 -13.29
CA ARG A 73 11.14 -5.34 -12.90
C ARG A 73 11.45 -5.26 -11.41
N PHE A 74 11.62 -4.04 -10.91
CA PHE A 74 11.89 -3.79 -9.50
C PHE A 74 10.79 -4.34 -8.59
N ILE A 75 9.53 -4.08 -8.94
CA ILE A 75 8.37 -4.58 -8.18
C ILE A 75 8.24 -6.09 -8.28
N ALA A 76 8.49 -6.69 -9.45
CA ALA A 76 8.49 -8.14 -9.60
C ALA A 76 9.57 -8.79 -8.72
N ASP A 77 10.79 -8.25 -8.71
CA ASP A 77 11.90 -8.76 -7.89
C ASP A 77 11.59 -8.61 -6.38
N LEU A 78 10.98 -7.49 -5.97
CA LEU A 78 10.52 -7.27 -4.60
C LEU A 78 9.48 -8.33 -4.17
N VAL A 79 8.46 -8.57 -5.01
CA VAL A 79 7.42 -9.58 -4.74
C VAL A 79 8.01 -10.98 -4.68
N LEU A 80 8.90 -11.34 -5.61
CA LEU A 80 9.55 -12.65 -5.59
C LEU A 80 10.40 -12.86 -4.34
N LYS A 81 11.16 -11.83 -3.91
CA LYS A 81 11.92 -11.86 -2.66
C LYS A 81 11.02 -12.04 -1.44
N PHE A 82 9.87 -11.36 -1.40
CA PHE A 82 8.91 -11.50 -0.32
C PHE A 82 8.32 -12.93 -0.25
N LEU A 83 8.09 -13.56 -1.40
CA LEU A 83 7.52 -14.91 -1.47
C LEU A 83 8.55 -16.03 -1.26
N GLU A 84 9.85 -15.76 -1.41
CA GLU A 84 10.91 -16.77 -1.31
C GLU A 84 10.86 -17.61 -0.01
N PRO A 85 10.65 -17.03 1.19
CA PRO A 85 10.55 -17.80 2.44
C PRO A 85 9.25 -18.60 2.57
N LEU A 86 8.26 -18.35 1.72
CA LEU A 86 6.94 -19.00 1.75
C LEU A 86 6.84 -20.19 0.79
N ARG A 87 7.91 -20.44 0.01
CA ARG A 87 7.99 -21.52 -0.98
C ARG A 87 8.62 -22.77 -0.37
#